data_AF-A0A9Q3KD27-F1
#
_entry.id   AF-A0A9Q3KD27-F1
#
_cell.length_a   1.000
_cell.length_b   1.000
_cell.length_c   1.000
_cell.angle_alpha   90.00
_cell.angle_beta   90.00
_cell.angle_gamma   90.00
#
_symmetry.space_group_name_H-M   'P 1'
#
loop_
_entity.id
_entity.type
_entity.pdbx_description
1 polymer ?
#
loop_
_entity_poly.entity_id
_entity_poly.type
_entity_poly.pdbx_seq_one_letter_code
_entity_poly.pdbx_strand_id
1 'polypeptide(L)'
;MEFITQLPLSHSFDSILVIVDRLSKTAVFLPTMSSITSLDLAHLFIKNIFSKHGFPSSIVSDRGSLFVSSFWTNLCQRLKISRDLSTAYHPETDGQTERVNQILEQYLWMYVSYHQDDWNTWLPLADFPTITLTIPQQNNHHFSLFMEEIHILTQFSLLKLLLLESFQQKSNNYSKMSRENMKFP
;
A
#
# COMPACT_ATOMS: atom_id res chain seq x y z
N MET A 1 7.31 3.16 -9.14
CA MET A 1 6.55 1.89 -9.06
C MET A 1 7.53 0.83 -8.65
N GLU A 2 7.17 0.07 -7.65
CA GLU A 2 8.07 -0.93 -7.05
C GLU A 2 7.23 -2.04 -6.43
N PHE A 3 7.81 -3.23 -6.32
CA PHE A 3 7.21 -4.34 -5.61
C PHE A 3 7.87 -4.53 -4.26
N ILE A 4 7.07 -4.60 -3.21
CA ILE A 4 7.46 -5.23 -1.95
C ILE A 4 7.09 -6.71 -2.08
N THR A 5 8.07 -7.60 -1.96
CA THR A 5 7.90 -9.05 -2.18
C THR A 5 8.30 -9.83 -0.93
N GLN A 6 8.06 -11.15 -0.95
CA GLN A 6 8.42 -12.06 0.15
C GLN A 6 7.70 -11.74 1.47
N LEU A 7 6.49 -11.19 1.39
CA LEU A 7 5.64 -11.00 2.55
C LEU A 7 5.04 -12.36 2.95
N PRO A 8 4.72 -12.56 4.25
CA PRO A 8 3.91 -13.69 4.68
C PRO A 8 2.60 -13.76 3.89
N LEU A 9 2.07 -14.95 3.67
CA LEU A 9 0.87 -15.10 2.85
C LEU A 9 -0.35 -14.49 3.56
N SER A 10 -1.02 -13.52 2.93
CA SER A 10 -2.27 -12.93 3.41
C SER A 10 -3.39 -13.06 2.37
N HIS A 11 -4.39 -13.88 2.66
CA HIS A 11 -5.51 -14.19 1.76
C HIS A 11 -5.10 -14.48 0.30
N SER A 12 -4.01 -15.25 0.11
CA SER A 12 -3.42 -15.62 -1.19
C SER A 12 -2.50 -14.57 -1.84
N PHE A 13 -2.20 -13.46 -1.17
CA PHE A 13 -1.22 -12.47 -1.61
C PHE A 13 0.08 -12.61 -0.81
N ASP A 14 1.22 -12.43 -1.47
CA ASP A 14 2.56 -12.49 -0.86
C ASP A 14 3.43 -11.25 -1.21
N SER A 15 2.83 -10.30 -1.93
CA SER A 15 3.52 -9.13 -2.48
C SER A 15 2.59 -7.92 -2.57
N ILE A 16 3.16 -6.73 -2.61
CA ILE A 16 2.44 -5.46 -2.77
C ILE A 16 3.08 -4.69 -3.92
N LEU A 17 2.27 -4.26 -4.89
CA LEU A 17 2.69 -3.27 -5.88
C LEU A 17 2.43 -1.87 -5.32
N VAL A 18 3.51 -1.11 -5.15
CA VAL A 18 3.48 0.27 -4.67
C VAL A 18 3.57 1.24 -5.84
N ILE A 19 2.58 2.12 -5.94
CA ILE A 19 2.50 3.15 -6.98
C ILE A 19 2.38 4.51 -6.30
N VAL A 20 3.37 5.36 -6.50
CA VAL A 20 3.40 6.72 -5.94
C VAL A 20 3.19 7.72 -7.07
N ASP A 21 2.19 8.59 -6.94
CA ASP A 21 2.10 9.78 -7.77
C ASP A 21 3.06 10.85 -7.25
N ARG A 22 4.03 11.22 -8.09
CA ARG A 22 5.08 12.18 -7.73
C ARG A 22 4.53 13.61 -7.55
N LEU A 23 3.41 13.93 -8.19
CA LEU A 23 2.81 15.27 -8.11
C LEU A 23 1.99 15.43 -6.84
N SER A 24 0.97 14.59 -6.64
CA SER A 24 0.09 14.68 -5.47
C SER A 24 0.68 14.07 -4.20
N LYS A 25 1.78 13.30 -4.31
CA LYS A 25 2.39 12.54 -3.20
C LYS A 25 1.43 11.50 -2.59
N THR A 26 0.45 11.04 -3.37
CA THR A 26 -0.42 9.93 -2.97
C THR A 26 0.22 8.61 -3.36
N ALA A 27 0.14 7.63 -2.46
CA ALA A 27 0.53 6.26 -2.73
C ALA A 27 -0.73 5.39 -2.90
N VAL A 28 -0.60 4.36 -3.74
CA VAL A 28 -1.60 3.30 -3.93
C VAL A 28 -0.90 1.97 -3.70
N PHE A 29 -1.44 1.16 -2.80
CA PHE A 29 -0.91 -0.16 -2.45
C PHE A 29 -1.84 -1.24 -2.98
N LEU A 30 -1.34 -2.04 -3.93
CA LEU A 30 -2.13 -3.10 -4.55
C LEU A 30 -1.61 -4.47 -4.08
N PRO A 31 -2.39 -5.24 -3.30
CA PRO A 31 -2.01 -6.60 -2.94
C PRO A 31 -1.94 -7.48 -4.20
N THR A 32 -0.90 -8.29 -4.30
CA THR A 32 -0.59 -9.11 -5.47
C THR A 32 0.25 -10.34 -5.10
N MET A 33 0.59 -11.15 -6.09
CA MET A 33 1.49 -12.29 -5.94
C MET A 33 2.85 -11.99 -6.57
N SER A 34 3.92 -12.59 -6.06
CA SER A 34 5.28 -12.53 -6.59
C SER A 34 5.39 -13.23 -7.94
N SER A 35 4.46 -14.15 -8.21
CA SER A 35 4.35 -14.94 -9.44
C SER A 35 3.56 -14.27 -10.56
N ILE A 36 3.09 -13.03 -10.40
CA ILE A 36 2.30 -12.36 -11.44
C ILE A 36 3.09 -12.20 -12.74
N THR A 37 2.37 -12.18 -13.85
CA THR A 37 2.94 -11.90 -15.16
C THR A 37 2.90 -10.41 -15.49
N SER A 38 3.59 -9.99 -16.55
CA SER A 38 3.51 -8.61 -17.03
C SER A 38 2.12 -8.24 -17.57
N LEU A 39 1.32 -9.24 -18.00
CA LEU A 39 -0.09 -9.06 -18.35
C LEU A 39 -0.92 -8.72 -17.11
N ASP A 40 -0.72 -9.46 -16.02
CA ASP A 40 -1.41 -9.22 -14.75
C ASP A 40 -1.04 -7.84 -14.18
N LEU A 41 0.23 -7.45 -14.26
CA LEU A 41 0.68 -6.09 -13.93
C LEU A 41 -0.10 -5.04 -14.74
N ALA A 42 -0.27 -5.23 -16.04
CA ALA A 42 -1.05 -4.32 -16.87
C ALA A 42 -2.52 -4.27 -16.47
N HIS A 43 -3.13 -5.40 -16.14
CA HIS A 43 -4.50 -5.43 -15.63
C HIS A 43 -4.63 -4.68 -14.30
N LEU A 44 -3.71 -4.90 -13.35
CA LEU A 44 -3.66 -4.17 -12.08
C LEU A 44 -3.52 -2.66 -12.29
N PHE A 45 -2.59 -2.27 -13.16
CA PHE A 45 -2.33 -0.87 -13.47
C PHE A 45 -3.55 -0.19 -14.13
N ILE A 46 -4.14 -0.83 -15.14
CA ILE A 46 -5.30 -0.28 -15.85
C ILE A 46 -6.50 -0.16 -14.92
N LYS A 47 -6.79 -1.21 -14.14
CA LYS A 47 -7.96 -1.27 -13.26
C LYS A 47 -7.89 -0.29 -12.09
N ASN A 48 -6.69 -0.06 -11.53
CA ASN A 48 -6.57 0.69 -10.28
C ASN A 48 -6.05 2.10 -10.46
N ILE A 49 -5.25 2.36 -11.51
CA ILE A 49 -4.68 3.68 -11.78
C ILE A 49 -5.37 4.33 -12.97
N PHE A 50 -5.35 3.68 -14.13
CA PHE A 50 -5.86 4.29 -15.37
C PHE A 50 -7.34 4.65 -15.27
N SER A 51 -8.18 3.75 -14.77
CA SER A 51 -9.63 4.00 -14.68
C SER A 51 -9.99 5.15 -13.73
N LYS A 52 -9.11 5.52 -12.80
CA LYS A 52 -9.35 6.55 -11.78
C LYS A 52 -8.69 7.89 -12.14
N HIS A 53 -7.49 7.85 -12.72
CA HIS A 53 -6.63 9.03 -12.89
C HIS A 53 -6.20 9.28 -14.35
N GLY A 54 -6.50 8.38 -15.28
CA GLY A 54 -6.01 8.45 -16.65
C GLY A 54 -4.56 7.98 -16.82
N PHE A 55 -3.94 8.30 -17.95
CA PHE A 55 -2.57 7.86 -18.25
C PHE A 55 -1.54 8.81 -17.63
N PRO A 56 -0.50 8.29 -16.94
CA PRO A 56 0.63 9.10 -16.53
C PRO A 56 1.46 9.50 -17.75
N SER A 57 2.13 10.65 -17.69
CA SER A 57 3.10 11.07 -18.71
C SER A 57 4.38 10.23 -18.67
N SER A 58 4.81 9.82 -17.48
CA SER A 58 5.97 8.96 -17.28
C SER A 58 5.80 8.02 -16.09
N ILE A 59 6.45 6.86 -16.18
CA ILE A 59 6.53 5.85 -15.12
C ILE A 59 8.01 5.65 -14.79
N VAL A 60 8.32 5.82 -13.51
CA VAL A 60 9.60 5.39 -12.94
C VAL A 60 9.40 4.03 -12.28
N SER A 61 10.27 3.06 -12.58
CA SER A 61 10.31 1.76 -11.90
C SER A 61 11.73 1.25 -11.75
N ASP A 62 11.95 0.29 -10.86
CA ASP A 62 13.19 -0.48 -10.85
C ASP A 62 13.38 -1.30 -12.15
N ARG A 63 14.50 -2.03 -12.21
CA ARG A 63 14.84 -2.92 -13.33
C ARG A 63 14.23 -4.33 -13.21
N GLY A 64 13.19 -4.50 -12.40
CA GLY A 64 12.49 -5.76 -12.21
C GLY A 64 11.99 -6.34 -13.54
N SER A 65 12.02 -7.68 -13.65
CA SER A 65 11.74 -8.43 -14.89
C SER A 65 10.38 -8.07 -15.52
N LEU A 66 9.37 -7.80 -14.69
CA LEU A 66 8.04 -7.39 -15.13
C LEU A 66 8.06 -6.04 -15.83
N PHE A 67 8.75 -5.06 -15.24
CA PHE A 67 8.86 -3.71 -15.79
C PHE A 67 9.75 -3.67 -17.02
N VAL A 68 10.78 -4.51 -17.15
CA VAL A 68 11.60 -4.56 -18.37
C VAL A 68 11.06 -5.51 -19.45
N SER A 69 9.96 -6.19 -19.18
CA SER A 69 9.35 -7.12 -20.16
C SER A 69 8.98 -6.42 -21.47
N SER A 70 9.05 -7.18 -22.57
CA SER A 70 8.66 -6.70 -23.89
C SER A 70 7.20 -6.28 -23.94
N PHE A 71 6.32 -7.03 -23.27
CA PHE A 71 4.90 -6.71 -23.15
C PHE A 71 4.67 -5.35 -22.48
N TRP A 72 5.23 -5.13 -21.28
CA TRP A 72 5.07 -3.86 -20.55
C TRP A 72 5.66 -2.69 -21.34
N THR A 73 6.84 -2.89 -21.93
CA THR A 73 7.50 -1.86 -22.76
C THR A 73 6.63 -1.49 -23.97
N ASN A 74 6.11 -2.47 -24.70
CA ASN A 74 5.24 -2.24 -25.86
C ASN A 74 3.92 -1.58 -25.46
N LEU A 75 3.35 -1.94 -24.30
CA LEU A 75 2.16 -1.32 -23.75
C LEU A 75 2.40 0.17 -23.47
N CYS A 76 3.45 0.51 -22.74
CA CYS A 76 3.80 1.91 -22.46
C CYS A 76 4.05 2.71 -23.75
N GLN A 77 4.75 2.14 -24.73
CA GLN A 77 4.98 2.80 -26.02
C GLN A 77 3.68 3.10 -26.76
N ARG A 78 2.75 2.14 -26.83
CA ARG A 78 1.43 2.34 -27.47
C ARG A 78 0.60 3.40 -26.76
N LEU A 79 0.71 3.47 -25.43
CA LEU A 79 0.05 4.45 -24.60
C LEU A 79 0.79 5.80 -24.52
N LYS A 80 1.94 5.93 -25.20
CA LYS A 80 2.82 7.11 -25.19
C LYS A 80 3.29 7.52 -23.78
N ILE A 81 3.49 6.53 -22.91
CA ILE A 81 4.01 6.71 -21.56
C ILE A 81 5.53 6.60 -21.60
N SER A 82 6.25 7.62 -21.13
CA SER A 82 7.70 7.53 -20.98
C SER A 82 8.07 6.56 -19.86
N ARG A 83 9.10 5.74 -20.08
CA ARG A 83 9.57 4.74 -19.11
C ARG A 83 10.98 5.09 -18.66
N ASP A 84 11.11 5.39 -17.38
CA ASP A 84 12.39 5.70 -16.76
C ASP A 84 12.72 4.56 -15.79
N LEU A 85 13.80 3.83 -16.04
CA LEU A 85 14.25 2.75 -15.17
C LEU A 85 15.23 3.30 -14.14
N SER A 86 14.94 3.14 -12.85
CA SER A 86 15.88 3.54 -11.79
C SER A 86 17.17 2.72 -11.89
N THR A 87 18.27 3.32 -11.46
CA THR A 87 19.54 2.63 -11.25
C THR A 87 19.80 2.59 -9.76
N ALA A 88 20.55 1.59 -9.29
CA ALA A 88 20.90 1.43 -7.87
C ALA A 88 21.58 2.65 -7.22
N TYR A 89 21.92 3.68 -8.00
CA TYR A 89 22.60 4.90 -7.56
C TYR A 89 21.84 6.19 -7.94
N HIS A 90 20.53 6.15 -8.20
CA HIS A 90 19.70 7.35 -8.45
C HIS A 90 18.66 7.61 -7.33
N PRO A 91 19.11 8.09 -6.16
CA PRO A 91 18.23 8.37 -5.01
C PRO A 91 17.15 9.43 -5.30
N GLU A 92 17.35 10.33 -6.27
CA GLU A 92 16.34 11.33 -6.64
C GLU A 92 15.11 10.74 -7.35
N THR A 93 15.28 9.63 -8.07
CA THR A 93 14.18 9.01 -8.83
C THR A 93 13.45 7.95 -8.00
N ASP A 94 14.17 7.28 -7.09
CA ASP A 94 13.62 6.18 -6.26
C ASP A 94 13.28 6.58 -4.82
N GLY A 95 13.90 7.63 -4.27
CA GLY A 95 13.82 7.96 -2.84
C GLY A 95 12.40 8.29 -2.33
N GLN A 96 11.48 8.66 -3.23
CA GLN A 96 10.08 8.86 -2.86
C GLN A 96 9.35 7.52 -2.66
N THR A 97 9.55 6.56 -3.56
CA THR A 97 8.95 5.21 -3.42
C THR A 97 9.61 4.49 -2.24
N GLU A 98 10.94 4.59 -2.11
CA GLU A 98 11.68 4.01 -0.98
C GLU A 98 11.16 4.53 0.37
N ARG A 99 10.97 5.84 0.51
CA ARG A 99 10.41 6.42 1.74
C ARG A 99 8.98 5.97 1.99
N VAL A 100 8.16 5.86 0.95
CA VAL A 100 6.80 5.31 1.07
C VAL A 100 6.82 3.86 1.52
N ASN A 101 7.73 3.03 1.00
CA ASN A 101 7.86 1.63 1.40
C ASN A 101 8.26 1.53 2.88
N GLN A 102 9.22 2.34 3.34
CA GLN A 102 9.62 2.38 4.75
C GLN A 102 8.46 2.77 5.68
N ILE A 103 7.64 3.75 5.28
CA ILE A 103 6.46 4.16 6.04
C ILE A 103 5.42 3.03 6.05
N LEU A 104 5.19 2.37 4.91
CA LEU A 104 4.27 1.25 4.79
C LEU A 104 4.71 0.06 5.65
N GLU A 105 6.01 -0.27 5.67
CA GLU A 105 6.55 -1.34 6.52
C GLU A 105 6.28 -1.06 8.01
N GLN A 106 6.56 0.16 8.47
CA GLN A 106 6.25 0.58 9.85
C GLN A 106 4.76 0.52 10.14
N TYR A 107 3.92 0.98 9.20
CA TYR A 107 2.48 0.86 9.30
C TYR A 107 2.05 -0.59 9.47
N LEU A 108 2.50 -1.49 8.60
CA LEU A 108 2.17 -2.91 8.68
C LEU A 108 2.65 -3.52 10.01
N TRP A 109 3.85 -3.19 10.47
CA TRP A 109 4.35 -3.64 11.78
C TRP A 109 3.44 -3.26 12.95
N MET A 110 2.77 -2.11 12.89
CA MET A 110 1.86 -1.67 13.95
C MET A 110 0.49 -2.34 13.89
N TYR A 111 -0.01 -2.69 12.71
CA TYR A 111 -1.40 -3.13 12.51
C TYR A 111 -1.57 -4.63 12.35
N VAL A 112 -0.61 -5.26 11.70
CA VAL A 112 -0.66 -6.68 11.35
C VAL A 112 -0.68 -7.53 12.62
N SER A 113 -1.49 -8.58 12.59
CA SER A 113 -1.60 -9.54 13.69
C SER A 113 -0.27 -10.28 13.92
N TYR A 114 -0.17 -10.96 15.06
CA TYR A 114 1.00 -11.79 15.38
C TYR A 114 1.29 -12.87 14.32
N HIS A 115 0.25 -13.39 13.65
CA HIS A 115 0.38 -14.42 12.61
C HIS A 115 0.82 -13.87 11.24
N GLN A 116 0.80 -12.55 11.08
CA GLN A 116 1.22 -11.84 9.87
C GLN A 116 0.45 -12.20 8.59
N ASP A 117 -0.73 -12.80 8.70
CA ASP A 117 -1.55 -13.29 7.59
C ASP A 117 -2.71 -12.35 7.22
N ASP A 118 -2.81 -11.18 7.86
CA ASP A 118 -3.92 -10.23 7.71
C ASP A 118 -3.51 -8.88 7.12
N TRP A 119 -2.25 -8.70 6.70
CA TRP A 119 -1.73 -7.42 6.18
C TRP A 119 -2.53 -6.84 5.01
N ASN A 120 -3.07 -7.66 4.10
CA ASN A 120 -3.82 -7.10 2.97
C ASN A 120 -5.10 -6.38 3.44
N THR A 121 -5.69 -6.83 4.55
CA THR A 121 -6.91 -6.24 5.14
C THR A 121 -6.67 -4.80 5.59
N TRP A 122 -5.41 -4.49 5.96
CA TRP A 122 -5.01 -3.18 6.47
C TRP A 122 -4.53 -2.22 5.37
N LEU A 123 -4.20 -2.70 4.17
CA LEU A 123 -3.74 -1.83 3.07
C LEU A 123 -4.72 -0.72 2.68
N PRO A 124 -6.05 -0.94 2.60
CA PRO A 124 -6.98 0.14 2.28
C PRO A 124 -6.97 1.29 3.30
N LEU A 125 -6.56 1.02 4.55
CA LEU A 125 -6.41 2.03 5.58
C LEU A 125 -5.06 2.76 5.47
N ALA A 126 -4.06 2.14 4.85
CA ALA A 126 -2.79 2.79 4.48
C ALA A 126 -2.92 3.70 3.25
N ASP A 127 -3.82 3.36 2.30
CA ASP A 127 -4.14 4.16 1.10
C ASP A 127 -4.80 5.52 1.42
N PHE A 128 -5.23 5.76 2.67
CA PHE A 128 -5.78 7.04 3.08
C PHE A 128 -4.69 8.14 3.01
N PRO A 129 -5.03 9.43 2.79
CA PRO A 129 -4.06 10.54 2.72
C PRO A 129 -3.08 10.68 3.90
N THR A 130 -3.23 9.86 4.94
CA THR A 130 -2.25 9.73 6.02
C THR A 130 -0.81 9.55 5.52
N ILE A 131 -0.54 8.72 4.51
CA ILE A 131 0.84 8.57 4.00
C ILE A 131 1.28 9.81 3.19
N THR A 132 0.34 10.50 2.54
CA THR A 132 0.59 11.78 1.86
C THR A 132 1.02 12.89 2.83
N LEU A 133 0.51 12.90 4.06
CA LEU A 133 0.89 13.88 5.09
C LEU A 133 2.29 13.63 5.67
N THR A 134 2.83 12.41 5.56
CA THR A 134 4.13 12.04 6.14
C THR A 134 5.30 12.24 5.17
N ILE A 135 5.05 12.42 3.86
CA ILE A 135 6.10 12.76 2.89
C ILE A 135 6.34 14.27 2.97
N PRO A 136 7.41 14.76 3.61
CA PRO A 136 7.66 16.18 3.70
C PRO A 136 7.97 16.69 2.28
N GLN A 137 7.34 17.78 1.87
CA GLN A 137 7.89 18.62 0.81
C GLN A 137 9.34 18.91 1.20
N GLN A 138 10.31 18.68 0.32
CA GLN A 138 11.69 19.13 0.58
C GLN A 138 11.67 20.65 0.71
N ASN A 139 11.46 21.16 1.92
CA ASN A 139 11.68 22.52 2.36
C ASN A 139 11.70 22.54 3.89
N ASN A 140 12.91 22.47 4.43
CA ASN A 140 13.40 22.97 5.72
C ASN A 140 12.37 23.13 6.86
N HIS A 141 12.44 22.28 7.88
CA HIS A 141 12.85 22.64 9.26
C HIS A 141 12.71 21.43 10.20
N HIS A 142 13.86 20.98 10.73
CA HIS A 142 14.11 19.73 11.45
C HIS A 142 13.40 19.59 12.83
N PHE A 143 12.52 20.51 13.23
CA PHE A 143 11.87 20.48 14.55
C PHE A 143 10.34 20.31 14.52
N SER A 144 9.69 20.43 13.35
CA SER A 144 8.24 20.20 13.20
C SER A 144 7.86 18.72 13.11
N LEU A 145 8.77 17.90 12.56
CA LEU A 145 8.50 16.49 12.23
C LEU A 145 8.26 15.61 13.47
N PHE A 146 8.90 15.93 14.59
CA PHE A 146 8.79 15.13 15.82
C PHE A 146 7.42 15.29 16.53
N MET A 147 6.71 16.39 16.31
CA MET A 147 5.40 16.64 16.92
C MET A 147 4.25 16.07 16.08
N GLU A 148 4.39 16.02 14.75
CA GLU A 148 3.39 15.42 13.86
C GLU A 148 3.42 13.88 13.90
N GLU A 149 4.61 13.26 14.03
CA GLU A 149 4.75 11.81 14.24
C GLU A 149 4.01 11.34 15.50
N ILE A 150 4.10 12.10 16.61
CA ILE A 150 3.41 11.77 17.87
C ILE A 150 1.89 11.93 17.74
N HIS A 151 1.41 12.92 17.00
CA HIS A 151 -0.04 13.14 16.82
C HIS A 151 -0.69 12.05 15.95
N ILE A 152 0.03 11.58 14.92
CA ILE A 152 -0.43 10.51 14.04
C ILE A 152 -0.41 9.16 14.78
N LEU A 153 0.63 8.85 15.54
CA LEU A 153 0.69 7.64 16.37
C LEU A 153 -0.41 7.61 17.44
N THR A 154 -0.80 8.75 18.01
CA THR A 154 -1.90 8.82 18.98
C THR A 154 -3.27 8.68 18.33
N GLN A 155 -3.53 9.30 17.19
CA GLN A 155 -4.78 9.09 16.44
C GLN A 155 -4.93 7.65 15.95
N PHE A 156 -3.83 7.01 15.53
CA PHE A 156 -3.82 5.62 15.09
C PHE A 156 -4.00 4.61 16.22
N SER A 157 -3.39 4.86 17.39
CA SER A 157 -3.63 4.05 18.59
C SER A 157 -5.11 4.09 19.01
N LEU A 158 -5.75 5.26 18.91
CA LEU A 158 -7.18 5.43 19.19
C LEU A 158 -8.07 4.74 18.14
N LEU A 159 -7.73 4.84 16.85
CA LEU A 159 -8.46 4.14 15.79
C LEU A 159 -8.35 2.61 15.93
N LYS A 160 -7.16 2.11 16.29
CA LYS A 160 -6.93 0.68 16.56
C LYS A 160 -7.73 0.20 17.76
N LEU A 161 -7.80 0.99 18.84
CA LEU A 161 -8.65 0.72 20.01
C LEU A 161 -10.14 0.68 19.64
N LEU A 162 -10.64 1.68 18.92
CA LEU A 162 -12.04 1.75 18.49
C LEU A 162 -12.43 0.59 17.55
N LEU A 163 -11.54 0.22 16.64
CA LEU A 163 -11.76 -0.93 15.76
C LEU A 163 -11.75 -2.24 16.56
N LEU A 164 -10.78 -2.46 17.45
CA LEU A 164 -10.74 -3.63 18.33
C LEU A 164 -11.98 -3.73 19.22
N GLU A 165 -12.44 -2.63 19.81
CA GLU A 165 -13.67 -2.58 20.60
C GLU A 165 -14.91 -2.95 19.77
N SER A 166 -15.01 -2.44 18.54
CA SER A 166 -16.11 -2.76 17.63
C SER A 166 -16.14 -4.24 17.24
N PHE A 167 -14.97 -4.87 17.05
CA PHE A 167 -14.85 -6.30 16.75
C PHE A 167 -15.20 -7.18 17.96
N GLN A 168 -14.78 -6.79 19.17
CA GLN A 168 -15.14 -7.48 20.42
C GLN A 168 -16.64 -7.38 20.72
N GLN A 169 -17.26 -6.22 20.47
CA GLN A 169 -18.71 -6.04 20.59
C GLN A 169 -19.49 -6.91 19.60
N LYS A 170 -19.02 -7.04 18.36
CA LYS A 170 -19.65 -7.87 17.34
C LYS A 170 -19.54 -9.36 17.70
N SER A 171 -18.38 -9.81 18.17
CA SER A 171 -18.15 -11.18 18.67
C SER A 171 -19.05 -11.52 19.88
N ASN A 172 -19.18 -10.59 20.83
CA ASN A 172 -20.06 -10.75 22.00
C ASN A 172 -21.55 -10.74 21.63
N ASN A 173 -21.96 -9.97 20.63
CA ASN A 173 -23.34 -10.00 20.14
C ASN A 173 -23.67 -11.31 19.43
N TYR A 174 -22.75 -11.89 18.65
CA TYR A 174 -22.94 -13.22 18.06
C TYR A 174 -23.00 -14.34 19.10
N SER A 175 -22.17 -14.29 20.15
CA SER A 175 -22.22 -15.28 21.23
C SER A 175 -23.48 -15.16 22.09
N LYS A 176 -24.04 -13.96 22.25
CA LYS A 176 -25.30 -13.71 22.94
C LYS A 176 -26.52 -14.15 22.12
N MET A 177 -26.53 -13.88 20.81
CA MET A 177 -27.59 -14.33 19.88
C MET A 177 -27.63 -15.86 19.72
N SER A 178 -26.48 -16.53 19.85
CA SER A 178 -26.38 -18.00 19.81
C SER A 178 -26.90 -18.67 21.09
N ARG A 179 -26.81 -17.98 22.24
CA ARG A 179 -27.31 -18.48 23.53
C ARG A 179 -28.81 -18.25 23.73
N GLU A 180 -29.37 -17.19 23.14
CA GLU A 180 -30.81 -16.89 23.25
C GLU A 180 -31.69 -17.73 22.30
N ASN A 181 -31.10 -18.36 21.27
CA ASN A 181 -31.82 -19.15 20.25
C ASN A 181 -31.78 -20.69 20.45
N MET A 182 -31.20 -21.21 21.53
CA MET A 182 -31.37 -22.62 21.93
C MET A 182 -32.43 -22.74 23.03
N LYS A 183 -33.70 -22.74 22.62
CA LYS A 183 -34.77 -23.41 23.38
C LYS A 183 -35.22 -24.60 22.55
N PHE A 184 -34.85 -25.80 22.98
CA PHE A 184 -35.52 -27.02 22.53
C PHE A 184 -36.44 -27.51 23.67
N PRO A 185 -37.63 -28.03 23.36
CA PRO A 185 -38.53 -28.67 24.32
C PRO A 185 -37.92 -29.92 24.96
#